data_AF-A0A2H5N3U3-F1
#
_entry.id   AF-A0A2H5N3U3-F1
#
_cell.length_a   1.000
_cell.length_b   1.000
_cell.length_c   1.000
_cell.angle_alpha   90.00
_cell.angle_beta   90.00
_cell.angle_gamma   90.00
#
_symmetry.space_group_name_H-M   'P 1'
#
loop_
_entity.id
_entity.type
_entity.pdbx_description
1 polymer ?
#
loop_
_entity_poly.entity_id
_entity_poly.type
_entity_poly.pdbx_seq_one_letter_code
_entity_poly.pdbx_strand_id
1 'polypeptide(L)'
;MKTNRSFHIILITVFLSIATGDDHYDDYCVYTLYVKTGSGIKSGTDSKISIALGDAVGRSVWVPDLKSWGLMGPHHDYYERGNVDVFSGRGPCIGSPICNLNVSSDGSGMFPSWYCEYVEVTSTGPHRSCDQSAFYVDQWLSSRMPPFESTAVIDGCRMSGGRAVRRIKRGSLIVGKARKRSEAY
;
A
#
# COMPACT_ATOMS: atom_id res chain seq x y z
N MET A 1 -73.97 29.64 -34.95
CA MET A 1 -73.23 29.18 -33.75
C MET A 1 -72.26 28.07 -34.16
N LYS A 2 -70.95 28.35 -34.20
CA LYS A 2 -69.88 27.35 -34.43
C LYS A 2 -68.85 27.55 -33.32
N THR A 3 -68.82 26.63 -32.36
CA THR A 3 -67.80 26.60 -31.30
C THR A 3 -66.65 25.71 -31.74
N ASN A 4 -65.52 26.33 -32.07
CA ASN A 4 -64.24 25.67 -32.33
C ASN A 4 -63.60 25.34 -30.97
N ARG A 5 -63.40 24.06 -30.66
CA ARG A 5 -62.64 23.66 -29.47
C ARG A 5 -61.20 23.40 -29.90
N SER A 6 -60.32 24.36 -29.60
CA SER A 6 -58.88 24.21 -29.76
C SER A 6 -58.38 23.13 -28.78
N PHE A 7 -57.93 22.00 -29.32
CA PHE A 7 -57.18 21.00 -28.57
C PHE A 7 -55.73 21.46 -28.46
N HIS A 8 -55.32 21.94 -27.29
CA HIS A 8 -53.91 22.17 -26.97
C HIS A 8 -53.28 20.84 -26.54
N ILE A 9 -52.53 20.22 -27.43
CA ILE A 9 -51.64 19.09 -27.10
C ILE A 9 -50.38 19.71 -26.48
N ILE A 10 -50.27 19.67 -25.15
CA ILE A 10 -49.07 20.08 -24.43
C ILE A 10 -48.03 18.97 -24.64
N LEU A 11 -47.06 19.23 -25.53
CA LEU A 11 -45.93 18.35 -25.81
C LEU A 11 -44.93 18.49 -24.65
N ILE A 12 -45.07 17.66 -23.62
CA ILE A 12 -44.09 17.59 -22.51
C ILE A 12 -42.86 16.84 -23.03
N THR A 13 -41.87 17.59 -23.50
CA THR A 13 -40.54 17.07 -23.80
C THR A 13 -39.84 16.75 -22.48
N VAL A 14 -39.82 15.47 -22.11
CA VAL A 14 -38.99 14.96 -21.03
C VAL A 14 -37.54 14.99 -21.52
N PHE A 15 -36.79 16.01 -21.13
CA PHE A 15 -35.33 16.00 -21.24
C PHE A 15 -34.80 14.99 -20.21
N LEU A 16 -34.57 13.75 -20.65
CA LEU A 16 -33.73 12.80 -19.93
C LEU A 16 -32.29 13.31 -20.03
N SER A 17 -31.86 14.06 -19.02
CA SER A 17 -30.45 14.34 -18.79
C SER A 17 -29.77 13.02 -18.46
N ILE A 18 -29.14 12.39 -19.46
CA ILE A 18 -28.20 11.30 -19.21
C ILE A 18 -26.98 11.97 -18.58
N ALA A 19 -26.91 11.97 -17.25
CA ALA A 19 -25.67 12.23 -16.56
C ALA A 19 -24.75 11.05 -16.86
N THR A 20 -23.91 11.18 -17.89
CA THR A 20 -22.71 10.36 -18.00
C THR A 20 -21.78 10.86 -16.90
N GLY A 21 -21.98 10.35 -15.68
CA GLY A 21 -20.98 10.44 -14.63
C GLY A 21 -19.78 9.65 -15.10
N ASP A 22 -18.86 10.31 -15.79
CA ASP A 22 -17.51 9.79 -16.05
C ASP A 22 -16.73 9.90 -14.73
N ASP A 23 -17.16 9.13 -13.74
CA ASP A 23 -16.48 9.03 -12.46
C ASP A 23 -15.29 8.09 -12.65
N HIS A 24 -14.13 8.67 -12.88
CA HIS A 24 -12.80 8.03 -12.95
C HIS A 24 -12.37 7.44 -11.59
N TYR A 25 -13.30 6.84 -10.84
CA TYR A 25 -13.08 6.24 -9.51
C TYR A 25 -12.32 4.90 -9.61
N ASP A 26 -12.30 4.29 -10.79
CA ASP A 26 -11.62 3.01 -11.10
C ASP A 26 -10.09 3.11 -11.17
N ASP A 27 -9.58 4.34 -11.03
CA ASP A 27 -8.15 4.67 -11.08
C ASP A 27 -7.46 4.71 -9.73
N TYR A 28 -8.22 4.70 -8.64
CA TYR A 28 -7.68 4.74 -7.28
C TYR A 28 -7.94 3.45 -6.52
N CYS A 29 -6.90 2.96 -5.88
CA CYS A 29 -6.92 1.77 -5.04
C CYS A 29 -6.66 2.16 -3.59
N VAL A 30 -7.23 1.39 -2.67
CA VAL A 30 -6.92 1.44 -1.25
C VAL A 30 -5.81 0.45 -0.97
N TYR A 31 -4.74 0.95 -0.37
CA TYR A 31 -3.59 0.18 0.07
C TYR A 31 -3.64 0.07 1.58
N THR A 32 -3.67 -1.15 2.10
CA THR A 32 -3.57 -1.41 3.55
C THR A 32 -2.26 -2.09 3.83
N LEU A 33 -1.46 -1.51 4.73
CA LEU A 33 -0.13 -1.97 5.08
C LEU A 33 -0.09 -2.40 6.55
N TYR A 34 0.53 -3.56 6.79
CA TYR A 34 0.89 -4.02 8.13
C TYR A 34 2.41 -4.00 8.21
N VAL A 35 2.95 -3.12 9.05
CA VAL A 35 4.40 -2.95 9.22
C VAL A 35 4.80 -3.53 10.56
N LYS A 36 5.70 -4.50 10.54
CA LYS A 36 6.23 -5.12 11.77
C LYS A 36 7.58 -4.52 12.11
N THR A 37 7.64 -3.91 13.29
CA THR A 37 8.90 -3.50 13.91
C THR A 37 9.53 -4.67 14.67
N GLY A 38 10.85 -4.77 14.61
CA GLY A 38 11.66 -5.76 15.31
C GLY A 38 11.34 -5.88 16.81
N SER A 39 11.45 -7.07 17.39
CA SER A 39 11.36 -7.24 18.85
C SER A 39 12.70 -7.09 19.60
N GLY A 40 13.80 -6.85 18.88
CA GLY A 40 15.13 -6.62 19.44
C GLY A 40 15.21 -5.36 20.32
N ILE A 41 16.29 -5.22 21.09
CA ILE A 41 16.49 -4.01 21.92
C ILE A 41 16.68 -2.80 20.99
N LYS A 42 15.97 -1.69 21.28
CA LYS A 42 16.05 -0.43 20.52
C LYS A 42 15.73 -0.54 19.03
N SER A 43 14.85 -1.47 18.66
CA SER A 43 14.39 -1.65 17.29
C SER A 43 13.35 -0.62 16.83
N GLY A 44 12.72 0.11 17.76
CA GLY A 44 11.73 1.15 17.46
C GLY A 44 12.34 2.48 17.03
N THR A 45 11.51 3.38 16.49
CA THR A 45 11.97 4.67 15.94
C THR A 45 10.92 5.77 16.02
N ASP A 46 11.39 7.02 16.15
CA ASP A 46 10.57 8.23 16.01
C ASP A 46 10.74 8.90 14.63
N SER A 47 11.48 8.27 13.73
CA SER A 47 11.79 8.82 12.41
C SER A 47 10.55 8.89 11.51
N LYS A 48 10.61 9.74 10.49
CA LYS A 48 9.64 9.69 9.39
C LYS A 48 9.96 8.49 8.50
N ILE A 49 8.97 7.62 8.35
CA ILE A 49 9.04 6.47 7.46
C ILE A 49 8.29 6.77 6.18
N SER A 50 8.90 6.42 5.05
CA SER A 50 8.36 6.63 3.72
C SER A 50 8.38 5.33 2.94
N ILE A 51 7.42 5.13 2.04
CA ILE A 51 7.25 3.87 1.33
C ILE A 51 6.84 4.06 -0.13
N ALA A 52 7.51 3.34 -1.03
CA ALA A 52 7.12 3.20 -2.43
C ALA A 52 6.76 1.74 -2.73
N LEU A 53 5.63 1.54 -3.38
CA LEU A 53 5.14 0.25 -3.84
C LEU A 53 5.17 0.22 -5.37
N GLY A 54 5.56 -0.89 -5.98
CA GLY A 54 5.65 -0.99 -7.44
C GLY A 54 5.17 -2.32 -8.00
N ASP A 55 4.75 -2.26 -9.27
CA ASP A 55 4.34 -3.42 -10.06
C ASP A 55 5.38 -3.83 -11.12
N ALA A 56 5.12 -4.93 -11.83
CA ALA A 56 6.05 -5.50 -12.81
C ALA A 56 6.21 -4.66 -14.09
N VAL A 57 5.34 -3.67 -14.31
CA VAL A 57 5.39 -2.78 -15.48
C VAL A 57 5.95 -1.40 -15.13
N GLY A 58 6.41 -1.21 -13.89
CA GLY A 58 7.07 0.01 -13.41
C GLY A 58 6.13 1.11 -12.92
N ARG A 59 4.83 0.83 -12.73
CA ARG A 59 3.93 1.77 -12.05
C ARG A 59 4.16 1.70 -10.55
N SER A 60 3.98 2.83 -9.86
CA SER A 60 4.23 2.92 -8.43
C SER A 60 3.26 3.83 -7.68
N VAL A 61 3.19 3.60 -6.36
CA VAL A 61 2.55 4.49 -5.38
C VAL A 61 3.61 4.91 -4.38
N TRP A 62 3.76 6.22 -4.16
CA TRP A 62 4.72 6.80 -3.24
C TRP A 62 4.01 7.48 -2.07
N VAL A 63 4.45 7.19 -0.85
CA VAL A 63 3.96 7.80 0.38
C VAL A 63 5.16 8.39 1.13
N PRO A 64 5.34 9.72 1.12
CA PRO A 64 6.50 10.36 1.73
C PRO A 64 6.48 10.34 3.26
N ASP A 65 5.32 10.12 3.87
CA ASP A 65 5.16 9.97 5.31
C ASP A 65 4.05 8.96 5.59
N LEU A 66 4.42 7.72 5.88
CA LEU A 66 3.49 6.62 6.08
C LEU A 66 2.60 6.85 7.31
N LYS A 67 3.04 7.64 8.30
CA LYS A 67 2.22 7.99 9.47
C LYS A 67 0.95 8.75 9.09
N SER A 68 0.95 9.46 7.95
CA SER A 68 -0.24 10.13 7.42
C SER A 68 -1.39 9.17 7.04
N TRP A 69 -1.09 7.87 6.87
CA TRP A 69 -2.05 6.80 6.61
C TRP A 69 -2.38 5.97 7.87
N GLY A 70 -1.91 6.38 9.06
CA GLY A 70 -2.03 5.59 10.28
C GLY A 70 -3.48 5.29 10.69
N LEU A 71 -3.73 4.03 11.08
CA LEU A 71 -5.05 3.53 11.51
C LEU A 71 -5.13 3.11 12.99
N MET A 72 -4.08 3.34 13.78
CA MET A 72 -4.00 2.86 15.17
C MET A 72 -4.70 3.77 16.19
N GLY A 73 -5.33 4.85 15.73
CA GLY A 73 -6.04 5.82 16.57
C GLY A 73 -5.19 7.04 16.96
N PRO A 74 -5.82 8.02 17.65
CA PRO A 74 -5.14 9.24 18.07
C PRO A 74 -4.06 8.93 19.12
N HIS A 75 -2.95 9.67 19.06
CA HIS A 75 -1.81 9.56 19.98
C HIS A 75 -1.08 8.21 20.00
N HIS A 76 -1.40 7.29 19.09
CA HIS A 76 -0.60 6.06 18.94
C HIS A 76 0.83 6.41 18.52
N ASP A 77 1.77 5.75 19.18
CA ASP A 77 3.19 5.86 18.85
C ASP A 77 3.57 4.74 17.88
N TYR A 78 3.86 5.15 16.64
CA TYR A 78 4.08 4.22 15.53
C TYR A 78 5.53 3.78 15.49
N TYR A 79 5.76 2.61 14.92
CA TYR A 79 7.09 2.03 14.69
C TYR A 79 7.80 1.62 15.98
N GLU A 80 7.03 1.32 17.02
CA GLU A 80 7.56 0.93 18.31
C GLU A 80 7.96 -0.56 18.38
N ARG A 81 8.94 -0.86 19.24
CA ARG A 81 9.54 -2.19 19.37
C ARG A 81 8.48 -3.29 19.51
N GLY A 82 8.52 -4.25 18.59
CA GLY A 82 7.68 -5.43 18.59
C GLY A 82 6.23 -5.19 18.15
N ASN A 83 5.84 -3.95 17.82
CA ASN A 83 4.49 -3.65 17.36
C ASN A 83 4.29 -4.05 15.89
N VAL A 84 3.04 -4.33 15.56
CA VAL A 84 2.54 -4.32 14.19
C VAL A 84 1.65 -3.10 14.06
N ASP A 85 2.05 -2.17 13.21
CA ASP A 85 1.29 -0.96 12.95
C ASP A 85 0.54 -1.08 11.62
N VAL A 86 -0.70 -0.58 11.61
CA VAL A 86 -1.59 -0.66 10.46
C VAL A 86 -1.75 0.73 9.83
N PHE A 87 -1.63 0.78 8.52
CA PHE A 87 -1.81 1.98 7.71
C PHE A 87 -2.79 1.69 6.58
N SER A 88 -3.64 2.65 6.23
CA SER A 88 -4.48 2.55 5.04
C SER A 88 -4.64 3.91 4.37
N GLY A 89 -4.46 3.93 3.06
CA GLY A 89 -4.63 5.15 2.28
C GLY A 89 -4.89 4.88 0.81
N ARG A 90 -5.22 5.95 0.10
CA ARG A 90 -5.59 5.91 -1.32
C ARG A 90 -4.43 6.37 -2.18
N GLY A 91 -4.21 5.66 -3.29
CA GLY A 91 -3.26 6.04 -4.32
C GLY A 91 -3.70 5.52 -5.70
N PRO A 92 -2.99 5.88 -6.77
CA PRO A 92 -3.27 5.35 -8.10
C PRO A 92 -3.23 3.82 -8.08
N CYS A 93 -4.14 3.15 -8.78
CA CYS A 93 -4.12 1.70 -8.92
C CYS A 93 -2.89 1.26 -9.73
N ILE A 94 -2.04 0.44 -9.11
CA ILE A 94 -0.95 -0.27 -9.79
C ILE A 94 -1.35 -1.72 -10.09
N GLY A 95 -0.47 -2.44 -10.76
CA GLY A 95 -0.68 -3.83 -11.16
C GLY A 95 -0.57 -4.79 -9.99
N SER A 96 -1.19 -5.95 -10.16
CA SER A 96 -1.03 -7.10 -9.26
C SER A 96 -0.10 -8.13 -9.91
N PRO A 97 0.76 -8.80 -9.13
CA PRO A 97 1.01 -8.52 -7.71
C PRO A 97 1.84 -7.25 -7.52
N ILE A 98 1.68 -6.57 -6.39
CA ILE A 98 2.67 -5.59 -5.93
C ILE A 98 3.96 -6.36 -5.65
N CYS A 99 5.00 -6.10 -6.41
CA CYS A 99 6.21 -6.92 -6.43
C CYS A 99 7.48 -6.14 -6.09
N ASN A 100 7.39 -4.83 -5.95
CA ASN A 100 8.49 -3.98 -5.52
C ASN A 100 8.11 -3.21 -4.25
N LEU A 101 9.03 -3.18 -3.30
CA LEU A 101 8.96 -2.35 -2.10
C LEU A 101 10.23 -1.53 -1.99
N ASN A 102 10.08 -0.22 -1.77
CA ASN A 102 11.12 0.64 -1.23
C ASN A 102 10.60 1.21 0.10
N VAL A 103 11.30 0.97 1.20
CA VAL A 103 10.98 1.54 2.51
C VAL A 103 12.20 2.27 3.05
N SER A 104 12.00 3.52 3.48
CA SER A 104 13.08 4.40 3.93
C SER A 104 12.73 5.09 5.24
N SER A 105 13.72 5.16 6.13
CA SER A 105 13.70 6.03 7.31
C SER A 105 14.52 7.29 7.04
N ASP A 106 14.03 8.45 7.47
CA ASP A 106 14.79 9.70 7.41
C ASP A 106 15.82 9.84 8.54
N GLY A 107 15.81 8.94 9.53
CA GLY A 107 16.72 8.95 10.67
C GLY A 107 16.56 10.16 11.60
N SER A 108 15.40 10.83 11.58
CA SER A 108 15.07 11.91 12.51
C SER A 108 14.56 11.38 13.86
N GLY A 109 14.35 12.27 14.84
CA GLY A 109 13.80 11.92 16.15
C GLY A 109 14.82 11.39 17.16
N MET A 110 14.35 10.90 18.32
CA MET A 110 15.22 10.46 19.43
C MET A 110 15.83 9.08 19.16
N PHE A 111 15.07 8.20 18.50
CA PHE A 111 15.53 6.87 18.09
C PHE A 111 15.66 6.80 16.56
N PRO A 112 16.80 7.22 15.98
CA PRO A 112 16.96 7.35 14.52
C PRO A 112 17.27 6.04 13.80
N SER A 113 17.34 4.93 14.52
CA SER A 113 17.63 3.61 13.97
C SER A 113 16.40 2.73 14.13
N TRP A 114 15.92 2.19 13.02
CA TRP A 114 14.72 1.36 13.02
C TRP A 114 15.04 -0.04 12.52
N TYR A 115 14.50 -1.07 13.14
CA TYR A 115 14.56 -2.43 12.60
C TYR A 115 13.18 -2.81 12.06
N CYS A 116 13.08 -2.94 10.75
CA CYS A 116 11.85 -3.39 10.09
C CYS A 116 11.95 -4.89 9.82
N GLU A 117 11.03 -5.68 10.38
CA GLU A 117 10.98 -7.13 10.10
C GLU A 117 10.30 -7.39 8.76
N TYR A 118 9.08 -6.89 8.57
CA TYR A 118 8.34 -7.09 7.34
C TYR A 118 7.31 -5.99 7.09
N VAL A 119 6.89 -5.91 5.82
CA VAL A 119 5.73 -5.14 5.38
C VAL A 119 4.80 -6.05 4.60
N GLU A 120 3.57 -6.21 5.06
CA GLU A 120 2.50 -6.82 4.28
C GLU A 120 1.63 -5.73 3.67
N VAL A 121 1.28 -5.88 2.41
CA VAL A 121 0.48 -4.93 1.65
C VAL A 121 -0.70 -5.65 1.05
N THR A 122 -1.89 -5.07 1.21
CA THR A 122 -3.10 -5.45 0.51
C THR A 122 -3.54 -4.29 -0.38
N SER A 123 -3.85 -4.56 -1.64
CA SER A 123 -4.43 -3.58 -2.57
C SER A 123 -5.83 -4.00 -2.98
N THR A 124 -6.76 -3.06 -2.91
CA THR A 124 -8.16 -3.25 -3.30
C THR A 124 -8.64 -2.06 -4.11
N GLY A 125 -9.46 -2.30 -5.13
CA GLY A 125 -10.03 -1.24 -5.95
C GLY A 125 -11.35 -1.68 -6.59
N PRO A 126 -12.16 -0.74 -7.09
CA PRO A 126 -13.37 -1.07 -7.83
C PRO A 126 -13.05 -1.98 -9.01
N HIS A 127 -13.88 -3.00 -9.23
CA HIS A 127 -13.74 -3.95 -10.34
C HIS A 127 -12.37 -4.67 -10.45
N ARG A 128 -11.57 -4.65 -9.37
CA ARG A 128 -10.25 -5.30 -9.29
C ARG A 128 -10.28 -6.40 -8.23
N SER A 129 -9.50 -7.45 -8.47
CA SER A 129 -9.29 -8.49 -7.46
C SER A 129 -8.42 -7.93 -6.33
N CYS A 130 -8.69 -8.37 -5.10
CA CYS A 130 -7.81 -8.11 -3.96
C CYS A 130 -6.45 -8.77 -4.21
N ASP A 131 -5.39 -8.00 -4.04
CA ASP A 131 -4.01 -8.47 -4.15
C ASP A 131 -3.31 -8.33 -2.81
N GLN A 132 -2.49 -9.32 -2.46
CA GLN A 132 -1.70 -9.30 -1.23
C GLN A 132 -0.25 -9.64 -1.53
N SER A 133 0.66 -8.92 -0.89
CA SER A 133 2.09 -9.15 -0.97
C SER A 133 2.73 -8.99 0.40
N ALA A 134 3.68 -9.86 0.74
CA ALA A 134 4.49 -9.75 1.95
C ALA A 134 5.96 -9.57 1.57
N PHE A 135 6.61 -8.57 2.15
CA PHE A 135 8.02 -8.25 1.95
C PHE A 135 8.76 -8.41 3.27
N TYR A 136 9.65 -9.38 3.36
CA TYR A 136 10.54 -9.54 4.51
C TYR A 136 11.74 -8.60 4.35
N VAL A 137 11.76 -7.53 5.16
CA VAL A 137 12.82 -6.53 5.16
C VAL A 137 14.01 -7.01 5.99
N ASP A 138 13.73 -7.45 7.22
CA ASP A 138 14.67 -8.09 8.16
C ASP A 138 16.05 -7.41 8.26
N GLN A 139 16.06 -6.08 8.36
CA GLN A 139 17.29 -5.30 8.51
C GLN A 139 17.05 -3.99 9.25
N TRP A 140 18.16 -3.40 9.74
CA TRP A 140 18.15 -2.03 10.21
C TRP A 140 18.03 -1.05 9.04
N LEU A 141 17.13 -0.07 9.16
CA LEU A 141 17.10 1.14 8.36
C LEU A 141 17.76 2.25 9.18
N SER A 142 19.07 2.40 9.02
CA SER A 142 19.88 3.29 9.84
C SER A 142 21.24 3.54 9.19
N SER A 143 21.79 4.74 9.37
CA SER A 143 23.19 5.06 9.06
C SER A 143 24.19 4.57 10.11
N ARG A 144 23.71 4.05 11.25
CA ARG A 144 24.55 3.68 12.42
C ARG A 144 24.56 2.19 12.73
N MET A 145 23.65 1.43 12.14
CA MET A 145 23.51 -0.01 12.37
C MET A 145 23.68 -0.73 11.03
N PRO A 146 24.39 -1.87 10.95
CA PRO A 146 24.49 -2.66 9.74
C PRO A 146 23.09 -2.97 9.17
N PRO A 147 22.88 -2.83 7.85
CA PRO A 147 23.87 -2.64 6.79
C PRO A 147 24.33 -1.19 6.54
N PHE A 148 24.05 -0.25 7.45
CA PHE A 148 24.34 1.20 7.31
C PHE A 148 23.55 1.89 6.20
N GLU A 149 22.42 1.30 5.82
CA GLU A 149 21.50 1.82 4.84
C GLU A 149 20.23 2.29 5.54
N SER A 150 19.78 3.52 5.26
CA SER A 150 18.49 4.01 5.77
C SER A 150 17.30 3.58 4.89
N THR A 151 17.56 2.80 3.83
CA THR A 151 16.57 2.35 2.86
C THR A 151 16.72 0.87 2.55
N ALA A 152 15.60 0.15 2.46
CA ALA A 152 15.53 -1.19 1.88
C ALA A 152 14.79 -1.13 0.54
N VAL A 153 15.38 -1.72 -0.50
CA VAL A 153 14.69 -1.96 -1.78
C VAL A 153 14.60 -3.46 -2.02
N ILE A 154 13.38 -3.96 -2.19
CA ILE A 154 13.08 -5.37 -2.43
C ILE A 154 12.35 -5.47 -3.76
N ASP A 155 13.02 -6.01 -4.77
CA ASP A 155 12.48 -6.21 -6.11
C ASP A 155 12.19 -7.70 -6.38
N GLY A 156 10.90 -8.05 -6.31
CA GLY A 156 10.35 -9.35 -6.71
C GLY A 156 9.74 -9.37 -8.11
N CYS A 157 9.76 -8.24 -8.85
CA CYS A 157 9.05 -8.10 -10.12
C CYS A 157 9.68 -8.93 -11.25
N ARG A 158 10.99 -9.17 -11.18
CA ARG A 158 11.72 -10.03 -12.13
C ARG A 158 11.33 -11.51 -12.08
N MET A 159 10.46 -11.92 -11.16
CA MET A 159 9.97 -13.30 -11.07
C MET A 159 8.83 -13.65 -12.05
N SER A 160 8.41 -12.70 -12.91
CA SER A 160 7.34 -12.92 -13.90
C SER A 160 7.82 -13.25 -15.34
N GLY A 161 9.06 -13.72 -15.49
CA GLY A 161 9.68 -14.00 -16.80
C GLY A 161 10.33 -15.38 -16.91
N GLY A 162 9.53 -16.45 -16.92
CA GLY A 162 9.97 -17.79 -17.34
C GLY A 162 10.65 -18.64 -16.25
N ARG A 163 9.86 -19.59 -15.72
CA ARG A 163 10.25 -20.78 -14.90
C ARG A 163 10.39 -20.60 -13.37
N ALA A 164 9.31 -21.04 -12.72
CA ALA A 164 9.21 -21.65 -11.39
C ALA A 164 9.54 -20.81 -10.15
N VAL A 165 8.72 -19.79 -9.87
CA VAL A 165 8.24 -19.63 -8.49
C VAL A 165 7.39 -20.86 -8.17
N ARG A 166 7.71 -21.52 -7.07
CA ARG A 166 6.92 -22.61 -6.50
C ARG A 166 5.45 -22.20 -6.42
N ARG A 167 4.67 -22.68 -7.37
CA ARG A 167 3.21 -22.86 -7.34
C ARG A 167 2.47 -21.74 -6.60
N ILE A 168 2.05 -20.73 -7.37
CA ILE A 168 0.88 -19.91 -7.07
C ILE A 168 -0.25 -20.85 -6.64
N LYS A 169 -0.51 -20.91 -5.33
CA LYS A 169 -1.73 -21.50 -4.77
C LYS A 169 -2.57 -20.33 -4.29
N ARG A 170 -3.30 -19.70 -5.20
CA ARG A 170 -4.47 -18.82 -4.90
C ARG A 170 -4.30 -17.75 -3.80
N GLY A 171 -3.10 -17.27 -3.49
CA GLY A 171 -2.91 -16.35 -2.37
C GLY A 171 -1.49 -15.81 -2.29
N SER A 172 -1.42 -14.52 -1.98
CA SER A 172 -0.27 -13.68 -1.61
C SER A 172 1.10 -13.93 -2.26
N LEU A 173 1.68 -12.90 -2.89
CA LEU A 173 3.11 -12.91 -3.21
C LEU A 173 3.92 -12.80 -1.90
N ILE A 174 5.02 -13.53 -1.78
CA ILE A 174 5.98 -13.40 -0.69
C ILE A 174 7.35 -13.12 -1.30
N VAL A 175 7.99 -12.03 -0.88
CA VAL A 175 9.29 -11.59 -1.35
C VAL A 175 10.24 -11.48 -0.17
N GLY A 176 11.43 -12.08 -0.27
CA GLY A 176 12.39 -12.22 0.83
C GLY A 176 12.27 -13.54 1.59
N LYS A 177 13.13 -13.75 2.60
CA LYS A 177 13.12 -14.94 3.47
C LYS A 177 12.72 -14.53 4.88
N ALA A 178 11.74 -15.21 5.46
CA ALA A 178 11.44 -15.08 6.88
C ALA A 178 12.62 -15.62 7.71
N ARG A 179 13.08 -14.84 8.70
CA ARG A 179 14.11 -15.28 9.64
C ARG A 179 13.59 -16.43 10.52
N LYS A 180 14.42 -17.46 10.77
CA LYS A 180 14.04 -18.53 11.71
C LYS A 180 14.13 -17.98 13.13
N ARG A 181 13.10 -18.23 13.94
CA ARG A 181 12.92 -17.75 15.34
C ARG A 181 14.12 -18.04 16.28
N SER A 182 15.06 -18.90 15.90
CA SER A 182 16.25 -19.27 16.68
C SER A 182 17.43 -18.30 16.58
N GLU A 183 17.37 -17.26 15.74
CA GLU A 183 18.49 -16.31 15.52
C GLU A 183 18.22 -14.91 16.10
N ALA A 184 17.17 -14.77 16.92
CA ALA A 184 16.79 -13.52 17.56
C ALA A 184 17.33 -13.46 19.00
N TYR A 185 18.63 -13.21 19.15
CA TYR A 185 19.23 -12.66 20.37
C TYR A 185 20.52 -11.91 20.02
#